data_AF-A0A4Q6ATK7-F1
#
_entry.id   AF-A0A4Q6ATK7-F1
#
_cell.length_a   1.000
_cell.length_b   1.000
_cell.length_c   1.000
_cell.angle_alpha   90.00
_cell.angle_beta   90.00
_cell.angle_gamma   90.00
#
_symmetry.space_group_name_H-M   'P 1'
#
loop_
_entity.id
_entity.type
_entity.pdbx_description
1 polymer ?
#
loop_
_entity_poly.entity_id
_entity_poly.type
_entity_poly.pdbx_seq_one_letter_code
_entity_poly.pdbx_strand_id
1 'polypeptide(L)'
;MSKAPTTLAVESKFPPQIPFIIGNEACERFSFYGMRNILTVFLVTHLLLNMPEADRENSAKEIFHVFVMGVYFFPLLGGWLSDRVLGKYKTILWLSLIYCGGHLCLA
;
A
#
# COMPACT_ATOMS: atom_id res chain seq x y z
N MET A 1 -54.11 10.65 -6.74
CA MET A 1 -53.25 9.48 -6.48
C MET A 1 -51.83 9.83 -6.92
N SER A 2 -51.00 10.21 -5.96
CA SER A 2 -49.60 10.60 -6.18
C SER A 2 -48.78 9.36 -6.53
N LYS A 3 -48.20 9.31 -7.73
CA LYS A 3 -47.28 8.23 -8.11
C LYS A 3 -45.98 8.40 -7.32
N ALA A 4 -45.63 7.40 -6.52
CA ALA A 4 -44.34 7.34 -5.83
C ALA A 4 -43.18 7.46 -6.84
N PRO A 5 -42.08 8.14 -6.49
CA PRO A 5 -40.95 8.27 -7.38
C PRO A 5 -40.29 6.91 -7.53
N THR A 6 -40.35 6.35 -8.74
CA THR A 6 -39.61 5.16 -9.14
C THR A 6 -38.12 5.47 -8.98
N THR A 7 -37.49 4.95 -7.93
CA THR A 7 -36.05 4.96 -7.75
C THR A 7 -35.43 4.22 -8.92
N LEU A 8 -34.86 4.97 -9.86
CA LEU A 8 -34.12 4.43 -10.99
C LEU A 8 -32.91 3.69 -10.43
N ALA A 9 -33.01 2.37 -10.34
CA ALA A 9 -31.85 1.52 -10.09
C ALA A 9 -30.87 1.80 -11.23
N VAL A 10 -29.79 2.53 -10.92
CA VAL A 10 -28.68 2.71 -11.84
C VAL A 10 -28.18 1.31 -12.15
N GLU A 11 -28.47 0.83 -13.35
CA GLU A 11 -27.95 -0.44 -13.86
C GLU A 11 -26.44 -0.29 -13.99
N SER A 12 -25.72 -0.50 -12.89
CA SER A 12 -24.28 -0.44 -12.90
C SER A 12 -23.79 -1.66 -13.67
N LYS A 13 -23.15 -1.42 -14.81
CA LYS A 13 -22.48 -2.43 -15.65
C LYS A 13 -21.49 -3.33 -14.89
N PHE A 14 -21.18 -2.99 -13.64
CA PHE A 14 -20.17 -3.58 -12.78
C PHE A 14 -20.76 -4.02 -11.44
N PRO A 15 -20.32 -5.17 -10.89
CA PRO A 15 -20.63 -5.59 -9.52
C PRO A 15 -20.36 -4.51 -8.47
N PRO A 16 -21.19 -4.42 -7.40
CA PRO A 16 -21.09 -3.37 -6.38
C PRO A 16 -19.77 -3.38 -5.59
N GLN A 17 -18.98 -4.46 -5.65
CA GLN A 17 -17.67 -4.57 -4.97
C GLN A 17 -16.54 -3.83 -5.70
N ILE A 18 -16.67 -3.62 -7.01
CA ILE A 18 -15.63 -3.03 -7.86
C ILE A 18 -15.22 -1.62 -7.42
N PRO A 19 -16.14 -0.66 -7.14
CA PRO A 19 -15.72 0.68 -6.71
C PRO A 19 -14.91 0.65 -5.40
N PHE A 20 -15.22 -0.26 -4.46
CA PHE A 20 -14.45 -0.40 -3.22
C PHE A 20 -13.03 -0.92 -3.46
N ILE A 21 -12.87 -1.88 -4.38
CA ILE A 21 -11.55 -2.41 -4.75
C ILE A 21 -10.71 -1.34 -5.44
N ILE A 22 -11.30 -0.57 -6.36
CA ILE A 22 -10.61 0.53 -7.05
C ILE A 22 -10.19 1.61 -6.06
N GLY A 23 -11.06 2.00 -5.13
CA GLY A 23 -10.74 2.98 -4.09
C GLY A 23 -9.59 2.51 -3.20
N ASN A 24 -9.59 1.24 -2.78
CA ASN A 24 -8.51 0.65 -2.01
C ASN A 24 -7.18 0.66 -2.77
N GLU A 25 -7.17 0.15 -4.02
CA GLU A 25 -5.98 0.12 -4.88
C GLU A 25 -5.43 1.53 -5.14
N ALA A 26 -6.31 2.52 -5.38
CA ALA A 26 -5.91 3.90 -5.59
C ALA A 26 -5.25 4.50 -4.33
N CYS A 27 -5.83 4.24 -3.16
CA CYS A 27 -5.28 4.69 -1.87
C CYS A 27 -3.92 4.05 -1.58
N GLU A 28 -3.81 2.73 -1.77
CA GLU A 28 -2.57 1.98 -1.60
C GLU A 28 -1.47 2.51 -2.54
N ARG A 29 -1.78 2.72 -3.82
CA ARG A 29 -0.84 3.28 -4.80
C ARG A 29 -0.41 4.70 -4.46
N PHE A 30 -1.35 5.57 -4.11
CA PHE A 30 -1.04 6.95 -3.71
C PHE A 30 -0.07 6.96 -2.53
N SER A 31 -0.37 6.16 -1.52
CA SER A 31 0.44 6.02 -0.31
C SER A 31 1.83 5.41 -0.61
N PHE A 32 1.91 4.41 -1.49
CA PHE A 32 3.17 3.77 -1.89
C PHE A 32 4.08 4.72 -2.65
N TYR A 33 3.56 5.44 -3.66
CA TYR A 33 4.36 6.41 -4.41
C TYR A 33 4.76 7.62 -3.55
N GLY A 34 3.90 8.05 -2.62
CA GLY A 34 4.22 9.08 -1.63
C GLY A 34 5.39 8.68 -0.72
N MET A 35 5.31 7.51 -0.09
CA MET A 35 6.38 6.96 0.73
C MET A 35 7.68 6.85 -0.06
N ARG A 36 7.62 6.29 -1.27
CA ARG A 36 8.80 6.08 -2.12
C ARG A 36 9.57 7.38 -2.40
N ASN A 37 8.86 8.50 -2.53
CA ASN A 37 9.47 9.80 -2.81
C ASN A 37 10.14 10.42 -1.56
N ILE A 38 9.55 10.23 -0.38
CA ILE A 38 10.00 10.85 0.86
C ILE A 38 11.05 9.99 1.58
N LEU A 39 10.99 8.66 1.43
CA LEU A 39 11.81 7.70 2.18
C LEU A 39 13.31 7.91 1.98
N THR A 40 13.78 8.12 0.74
CA THR A 40 15.22 8.34 0.47
C THR A 40 15.73 9.62 1.14
N VAL A 41 14.94 10.70 1.08
CA VAL A 41 15.30 11.97 1.72
C VAL A 41 15.31 11.83 3.23
N PHE A 42 14.34 11.11 3.80
CA PHE A 42 14.28 10.82 5.24
C PHE A 42 15.49 10.00 5.71
N LEU A 43 15.89 8.96 4.97
CA LEU A 43 17.05 8.12 5.29
C LEU A 43 18.35 8.94 5.32
N VAL A 44 18.57 9.78 4.32
CA VAL A 44 19.74 10.66 4.25
C VAL A 44 19.71 11.69 5.38
N THR A 45 18.56 12.29 5.68
CA THR A 45 18.48 13.47 6.56
C THR A 45 18.41 13.13 8.05
N HIS A 46 17.79 12.00 8.41
CA HIS A 46 17.49 11.68 9.82
C HIS A 46 18.09 10.35 10.30
N LEU A 47 18.19 9.34 9.44
CA LEU A 47 18.57 7.99 9.88
C LEU A 47 20.08 7.72 9.78
N LEU A 48 20.75 8.31 8.80
CA LEU A 48 22.18 8.05 8.50
C LEU A 48 23.11 9.17 8.99
N LEU A 49 22.69 9.98 9.96
CA LEU A 49 23.48 11.12 10.48
C LEU A 49 24.81 10.71 11.13
N ASN A 50 24.95 9.45 11.52
CA ASN A 50 26.20 8.90 12.08
C ASN A 50 27.26 8.56 11.02
N MET A 51 26.94 8.68 9.72
CA MET A 51 27.86 8.43 8.60
C MET A 51 28.35 9.72 7.93
N PRO A 52 29.54 9.71 7.30
CA PRO A 52 30.01 10.82 6.48
C PRO A 52 29.03 11.19 5.37
N GLU A 53 28.85 12.48 5.09
CA GLU A 53 27.87 12.94 4.08
C GLU A 53 28.08 12.34 2.69
N ALA A 54 29.34 12.08 2.31
CA ALA A 54 29.67 11.50 1.01
C ALA A 54 29.12 10.07 0.79
N ASP A 55 29.00 9.28 1.85
CA ASP A 55 28.56 7.87 1.79
C ASP A 55 27.07 7.70 2.09
N ARG A 56 26.44 8.76 2.61
CA ARG A 56 25.06 8.76 3.11
C ARG A 56 24.04 8.53 2.00
N GLU A 57 24.25 9.12 0.83
CA GLU A 57 23.35 8.95 -0.33
C GLU A 57 23.41 7.54 -0.90
N ASN A 58 24.61 6.97 -1.02
CA ASN A 58 24.79 5.62 -1.57
C ASN A 58 24.16 4.59 -0.65
N SER A 59 24.41 4.69 0.65
CA SER A 59 23.81 3.81 1.67
C SER A 59 22.29 3.92 1.70
N ALA A 60 21.73 5.14 1.60
CA ALA A 60 20.28 5.33 1.53
C ALA A 60 19.65 4.68 0.29
N LYS A 61 20.32 4.77 -0.86
CA LYS A 61 19.88 4.11 -2.11
C LYS A 61 19.92 2.58 -1.97
N GLU A 62 20.97 2.02 -1.36
CA GLU A 62 21.06 0.58 -1.11
C GLU A 62 19.89 0.08 -0.25
N ILE A 63 19.64 0.74 0.88
CA ILE A 63 18.53 0.42 1.78
C ILE A 63 17.18 0.54 1.05
N PHE A 64 17.02 1.59 0.24
CA PHE A 64 15.84 1.77 -0.59
C PHE A 64 15.66 0.63 -1.60
N HIS A 65 16.71 0.19 -2.27
CA HIS A 65 16.64 -0.93 -3.22
C HIS A 65 16.28 -2.25 -2.55
N VAL A 66 16.84 -2.52 -1.36
CA VAL A 66 16.48 -3.71 -0.56
C VAL A 66 15.02 -3.63 -0.12
N PHE A 67 14.55 -2.46 0.31
CA PHE A 67 13.14 -2.23 0.64
C PHE A 67 12.22 -2.51 -0.56
N VAL A 68 12.52 -1.93 -1.72
CA VAL A 68 11.75 -2.13 -2.95
C VAL A 68 11.74 -3.60 -3.37
N MET A 69 12.87 -4.31 -3.28
CA MET A 69 12.94 -5.75 -3.53
C MET A 69 11.99 -6.52 -2.61
N GLY A 70 11.97 -6.19 -1.31
CA GLY A 70 11.01 -6.75 -0.35
C GLY A 70 9.56 -6.49 -0.77
N VAL A 71 9.21 -5.25 -1.16
CA VAL A 71 7.85 -4.89 -1.58
C VAL A 71 7.39 -5.70 -2.80
N TYR A 72 8.28 -6.07 -3.72
CA TYR A 72 7.93 -6.94 -4.85
C TYR A 72 7.94 -8.44 -4.48
N PHE A 73 8.70 -8.84 -3.46
CA PHE A 73 8.79 -10.22 -3.02
C PHE A 73 7.61 -10.64 -2.10
N PHE A 74 7.24 -9.80 -1.14
CA PHE A 74 6.19 -10.10 -0.16
C PHE A 74 4.80 -10.39 -0.75
N PRO A 75 4.36 -9.78 -1.88
CA PRO A 75 3.10 -10.15 -2.54
C PRO A 75 3.08 -11.60 -3.03
N LEU A 76 4.22 -12.14 -3.49
CA LEU A 76 4.33 -13.55 -3.88
C LEU A 76 4.11 -14.47 -2.67
N LEU A 77 4.76 -14.13 -1.56
CA LEU A 77 4.62 -14.86 -0.30
C LEU A 77 3.21 -14.72 0.30
N GLY A 78 2.61 -13.54 0.23
CA GLY A 78 1.25 -13.26 0.68
C GLY A 78 0.19 -13.99 -0.15
N GLY A 79 0.39 -14.08 -1.47
CA GLY A 79 -0.47 -14.87 -2.36
C GLY A 79 -0.44 -16.36 -2.00
N TRP A 80 0.76 -16.94 -1.84
CA TRP A 80 0.89 -18.33 -1.40
C TRP A 80 0.25 -18.59 -0.03
N LEU A 81 0.42 -17.67 0.92
CA LEU A 81 -0.17 -17.76 2.25
C LEU A 81 -1.71 -17.66 2.23
N SER A 82 -2.25 -16.77 1.39
CA SER A 82 -3.69 -16.62 1.15
C SER A 82 -4.32 -17.90 0.61
N ASP A 83 -3.64 -18.55 -0.33
CA ASP A 83 -4.17 -19.72 -1.03
C ASP A 83 -4.15 -21.00 -0.17
N ARG A 84 -3.23 -21.11 0.79
CA ARG A 84 -3.04 -22.33 1.59
C ARG A 84 -3.58 -22.28 3.01
N VAL A 85 -3.57 -21.12 3.67
CA VAL A 85 -3.72 -21.07 5.13
C VAL A 85 -4.87 -20.17 5.59
N LEU A 86 -4.89 -18.91 5.14
CA LEU A 86 -5.73 -17.87 5.76
C LEU A 86 -6.99 -17.53 4.95
N GLY A 87 -7.00 -17.84 3.67
CA GLY A 87 -8.03 -17.39 2.73
C GLY A 87 -7.85 -15.93 2.32
N LYS A 88 -8.49 -15.55 1.21
CA LYS A 88 -8.29 -14.27 0.50
C LYS A 88 -8.62 -13.05 1.37
N TYR A 89 -9.78 -13.04 2.00
CA TYR A 89 -10.27 -11.89 2.76
C TYR A 89 -9.44 -11.57 4.01
N LYS A 90 -9.06 -12.59 4.79
CA LYS A 90 -8.26 -12.39 6.02
C LYS A 90 -6.85 -11.91 5.69
N THR A 91 -6.27 -12.45 4.62
CA THR A 91 -4.93 -12.06 4.18
C THR A 91 -4.89 -10.59 3.76
N ILE A 92 -5.86 -10.14 2.96
CA ILE A 92 -5.98 -8.72 2.56
C ILE A 92 -6.14 -7.83 3.80
N LEU A 93 -7.06 -8.16 4.71
CA LEU A 93 -7.30 -7.36 5.90
C LEU A 93 -6.06 -7.20 6.79
N TRP A 94 -5.35 -8.29 7.09
CA TRP A 94 -4.15 -8.24 7.92
C TRP A 94 -3.01 -7.47 7.25
N LEU A 95 -2.80 -7.65 5.94
CA LEU A 95 -1.77 -6.92 5.20
C LEU A 95 -2.08 -5.42 5.14
N SER A 96 -3.34 -5.03 4.90
CA SER A 96 -3.74 -3.61 4.92
C SER A 96 -3.55 -2.98 6.31
N LEU A 97 -3.80 -3.72 7.41
CA LEU A 97 -3.53 -3.22 8.76
C LEU A 97 -2.04 -3.00 9.02
N ILE A 98 -1.18 -3.95 8.63
CA ILE A 98 0.28 -3.82 8.73
C ILE A 98 0.77 -2.63 7.90
N TYR A 99 0.22 -2.46 6.70
CA TYR A 99 0.53 -1.34 5.82
C TYR A 99 0.21 0.01 6.48
N CYS A 100 -1.00 0.15 7.03
CA CYS A 100 -1.39 1.35 7.78
C CYS A 100 -0.49 1.59 9.01
N GLY A 101 -0.13 0.54 9.74
CA GLY A 101 0.80 0.63 10.88
C GLY A 101 2.19 1.10 10.46
N GLY A 102 2.72 0.59 9.34
CA GLY A 102 4.01 1.01 8.80
C GLY A 102 4.03 2.49 8.41
N HIS A 103 2.96 2.99 7.79
CA HIS A 103 2.80 4.42 7.49
C HIS A 103 2.69 5.28 8.74
N LEU A 104 2.00 4.81 9.79
CA LEU A 104 1.93 5.51 11.07
C LEU A 104 3.31 5.65 11.73
N CYS A 105 4.20 4.66 11.59
CA CYS A 105 5.56 4.74 12.13
C CYS A 105 6.48 5.70 11.34
N LEU A 106 6.15 5.98 10.07
CA LEU A 106 6.91 6.88 9.21
C LEU A 106 6.41 8.33 9.29
N ALA A 107 5.14 8.52 9.70
CA ALA A 107 4.50 9.82 9.92
C ALA A 107 4.98 10.48 11.22
#